data_AF-B5YNR1-F1
#
_entry.id   AF-B5YNR1-F1
#
_cell.length_a   1.000
_cell.length_b   1.000
_cell.length_c   1.000
_cell.angle_alpha   90.00
_cell.angle_beta   90.00
_cell.angle_gamma   90.00
#
_symmetry.space_group_name_H-M   'P 1'
#
loop_
_entity.id
_entity.type
_entity.pdbx_description
1 polymer ?
#
loop_
_entity_poly.entity_id
_entity_poly.type
_entity_poly.pdbx_seq_one_letter_code
_entity_poly.pdbx_strand_id
1 'polypeptide(L)'
;MAIQPSITRVAISGAAGNIGYALLPLLASGYVFGDDRSVELRLLEIPHAVKALAGVRMELIDCAFPCLTDVIITTEPEEAFEGADVIVLVGGFPRKQGMERKDLIHANTKIFTTMGRAIEEVASPNVKVLVVANPANTNCLVALNEASRIPSKNFCALTYLDHQRAKAQVAIRLGVRPNQVKNVSIWGNHSNTQYPDVLTDGYISFDSGEDIPISTLMANDLEWTNDDFVQIVQNRGKHVIEVRGNSSALSAAQATADCLATWLVTGTKRGETISMAVYNDKGYYGVKKGLVFSFPCECRDGDWFVKTGLELSDLAMEKLQVTENELKEEREDAEELIKQTRFRSMSTVSTASLASSTSEMELSVPPRVLTSRI
;
A
#
# COMPACT_ATOMS: atom_id res chain seq x y z
N MET A 1 3.90 29.34 26.11
CA MET A 1 4.59 28.22 25.46
C MET A 1 3.72 27.78 24.31
N ALA A 2 4.12 28.04 23.06
CA ALA A 2 3.45 27.42 21.93
C ALA A 2 3.64 25.92 22.07
N ILE A 3 2.55 25.16 22.11
CA ILE A 3 2.59 23.70 21.99
C ILE A 3 3.31 23.43 20.68
N GLN A 4 4.49 22.81 20.71
CA GLN A 4 5.14 22.39 19.48
C GLN A 4 4.15 21.46 18.75
N PRO A 5 3.84 21.73 17.47
CA PRO A 5 2.98 20.83 16.71
C PRO A 5 3.61 19.43 16.72
N SER A 6 2.79 18.40 16.94
CA SER A 6 3.26 17.02 16.94
C SER A 6 3.82 16.68 15.56
N ILE A 7 5.12 16.41 15.47
CA ILE A 7 5.78 15.99 14.23
C ILE A 7 5.28 14.60 13.87
N THR A 8 4.79 14.42 12.64
CA THR A 8 4.47 13.11 12.07
C THR A 8 5.69 12.60 11.32
N ARG A 9 6.27 11.48 11.77
CA ARG A 9 7.41 10.84 11.09
C ARG A 9 6.90 9.87 10.04
N VAL A 10 7.26 10.10 8.78
CA VAL A 10 6.79 9.32 7.64
C VAL A 10 7.98 8.68 6.96
N ALA A 11 8.03 7.35 6.96
CA ALA A 11 9.06 6.60 6.25
C ALA A 11 8.55 6.11 4.89
N ILE A 12 9.40 6.21 3.86
CA ILE A 12 9.07 5.79 2.49
C ILE A 12 10.20 4.93 1.94
N SER A 13 9.91 3.68 1.56
CA SER A 13 10.86 2.83 0.84
C SER A 13 10.76 3.05 -0.67
N GLY A 14 11.86 2.85 -1.41
CA GLY A 14 11.87 3.10 -2.86
C GLY A 14 11.66 4.58 -3.20
N ALA A 15 12.13 5.47 -2.32
CA ALA A 15 11.80 6.89 -2.34
C ALA A 15 12.36 7.63 -3.56
N ALA A 16 13.43 7.14 -4.19
CA ALA A 16 13.98 7.73 -5.41
C ALA A 16 13.29 7.20 -6.68
N GLY A 17 12.43 6.19 -6.57
CA GLY A 17 11.63 5.68 -7.68
C GLY A 17 10.53 6.65 -8.12
N ASN A 18 9.97 6.44 -9.32
CA ASN A 18 8.98 7.35 -9.92
C ASN A 18 7.74 7.60 -9.04
N ILE A 19 7.27 6.58 -8.30
CA ILE A 19 6.13 6.73 -7.38
C ILE A 19 6.56 7.56 -6.17
N GLY A 20 7.73 7.26 -5.58
CA GLY A 20 8.30 8.03 -4.47
C GLY A 20 8.43 9.51 -4.85
N TYR A 21 9.08 9.80 -5.97
CA TYR A 21 9.27 11.16 -6.48
C TYR A 21 7.94 11.93 -6.65
N ALA A 22 6.87 11.27 -7.11
CA ALA A 22 5.54 11.89 -7.26
C ALA A 22 4.77 12.00 -5.92
N LEU A 23 5.05 11.14 -4.94
CA LEU A 23 4.35 11.09 -3.65
C LEU A 23 4.92 12.09 -2.64
N LEU A 24 6.25 12.26 -2.61
CA LEU A 24 6.93 13.06 -1.59
C LEU A 24 6.42 14.50 -1.49
N PRO A 25 6.14 15.23 -2.59
CA PRO A 25 5.53 16.56 -2.51
C PRO A 25 4.13 16.57 -1.88
N LEU A 26 3.32 15.51 -2.07
CA LEU A 26 1.99 15.40 -1.46
C LEU A 26 2.09 15.20 0.05
N LEU A 27 3.11 14.47 0.51
CA LEU A 27 3.37 14.32 1.95
C LEU A 27 3.92 15.61 2.56
N ALA A 28 4.90 16.24 1.89
CA ALA A 28 5.61 17.41 2.39
C ALA A 28 4.74 18.69 2.38
N SER A 29 3.79 18.82 1.45
CA SER A 29 2.95 20.02 1.29
C SER A 29 1.83 20.16 2.33
N GLY A 30 1.57 19.13 3.15
CA GLY A 30 0.41 19.10 4.04
C GLY A 30 -0.85 18.47 3.43
N TYR A 31 -0.83 18.09 2.14
CA TYR A 31 -2.00 17.50 1.46
C TYR A 31 -2.57 16.27 2.20
N VAL A 32 -1.70 15.42 2.76
CA VAL A 32 -2.13 14.21 3.50
C VAL A 32 -2.48 14.50 4.95
N PHE A 33 -1.67 15.28 5.65
CA PHE A 33 -1.70 15.40 7.11
C PHE A 33 -2.38 16.67 7.63
N GLY A 34 -2.71 17.60 6.74
CA GLY A 34 -3.15 18.96 7.07
C GLY A 34 -1.99 19.96 7.14
N ASP A 35 -2.32 21.23 6.94
CA ASP A 35 -1.35 22.34 6.93
C ASP A 35 -0.86 22.72 8.34
N ASP A 36 -1.48 22.16 9.39
CA ASP A 36 -1.15 22.39 10.80
C ASP A 36 -0.18 21.35 11.38
N ARG A 37 0.18 20.32 10.60
CA ARG A 37 1.09 19.25 11.04
C ARG A 37 2.46 19.36 10.40
N SER A 38 3.48 19.32 11.25
CA SER A 38 4.86 19.12 10.82
C SER A 38 5.11 17.68 10.38
N VAL A 39 5.87 17.50 9.31
CA VAL A 39 6.22 16.22 8.70
C VAL A 39 7.73 16.08 8.64
N GLU A 40 8.25 14.97 9.17
CA GLU A 40 9.62 14.52 8.97
C GLU A 40 9.61 13.35 7.99
N LEU A 41 10.32 13.49 6.87
CA LEU A 41 10.41 12.43 5.86
C LEU A 41 11.68 11.59 6.07
N ARG A 42 11.51 10.27 6.17
CA ARG A 42 12.59 9.28 6.27
C ARG A 42 12.62 8.40 5.03
N LEU A 43 13.60 8.58 4.17
CA LEU A 43 13.61 8.04 2.84
C LEU A 43 14.60 6.87 2.75
N LEU A 44 14.09 5.70 2.41
CA LEU A 44 14.85 4.47 2.29
C LEU A 44 15.04 4.12 0.81
N GLU A 45 16.30 3.87 0.43
CA GLU A 45 16.65 3.31 -0.88
C GLU A 45 17.71 2.22 -0.78
N ILE A 46 17.84 1.45 -1.84
CA ILE A 46 18.94 0.50 -2.01
C ILE A 46 20.28 1.24 -2.27
N PRO A 47 21.44 0.65 -1.92
CA PRO A 47 22.74 1.34 -2.00
C PRO A 47 23.07 1.98 -3.35
N HIS A 48 22.66 1.37 -4.45
CA HIS A 48 22.93 1.90 -5.80
C HIS A 48 22.04 3.08 -6.20
N ALA A 49 20.95 3.35 -5.46
CA ALA A 49 20.05 4.47 -5.71
C ALA A 49 20.29 5.67 -4.79
N VAL A 50 21.22 5.58 -3.83
CA VAL A 50 21.52 6.66 -2.84
C VAL A 50 21.88 7.98 -3.50
N LYS A 51 22.63 7.95 -4.62
CA LYS A 51 22.96 9.18 -5.36
C LYS A 51 21.71 9.87 -5.92
N ALA A 52 20.77 9.11 -6.47
CA ALA A 52 19.51 9.65 -6.94
C ALA A 52 18.67 10.17 -5.77
N LEU A 53 18.63 9.42 -4.66
CA LEU A 53 17.92 9.82 -3.45
C LEU A 53 18.45 11.13 -2.84
N ALA A 54 19.77 11.34 -2.88
CA ALA A 54 20.38 12.59 -2.46
C ALA A 54 19.89 13.78 -3.31
N GLY A 55 19.72 13.59 -4.61
CA GLY A 55 19.10 14.59 -5.50
C GLY A 55 17.66 14.89 -5.13
N VAL A 56 16.85 13.86 -4.86
CA VAL A 56 15.46 14.03 -4.41
C VAL A 56 15.39 14.80 -3.08
N ARG A 57 16.31 14.53 -2.14
CA ARG A 57 16.42 15.30 -0.89
C ARG A 57 16.72 16.77 -1.16
N MET A 58 17.62 17.09 -2.09
CA MET A 58 17.91 18.48 -2.46
C MET A 58 16.66 19.17 -3.01
N GLU A 59 15.93 18.53 -3.92
CA GLU A 59 14.69 19.10 -4.48
C GLU A 59 13.62 19.35 -3.41
N LEU A 60 13.46 18.42 -2.44
CA LEU A 60 12.52 18.61 -1.33
C LEU A 60 12.86 19.82 -0.45
N ILE A 61 14.16 20.05 -0.21
CA ILE A 61 14.64 21.22 0.53
C ILE A 61 14.38 22.50 -0.27
N ASP A 62 14.69 22.48 -1.58
CA ASP A 62 14.52 23.62 -2.48
C ASP A 62 13.05 24.02 -2.66
N CYS A 63 12.10 23.09 -2.47
CA CYS A 63 10.67 23.38 -2.48
C CYS A 63 10.19 24.22 -1.29
N ALA A 64 10.98 24.34 -0.21
CA ALA A 64 10.65 25.15 0.97
C ALA A 64 9.23 24.90 1.54
N PHE A 65 8.81 23.63 1.61
CA PHE A 65 7.50 23.25 2.11
C PHE A 65 7.32 23.65 3.58
N PRO A 66 6.27 24.41 3.96
CA PRO A 66 6.07 24.87 5.34
C PRO A 66 5.91 23.74 6.36
N CYS A 67 5.32 22.62 5.94
CA CYS A 67 5.08 21.47 6.82
C CYS A 67 6.32 20.57 6.96
N LEU A 68 7.30 20.65 6.05
CA LEU A 68 8.44 19.74 6.03
C LEU A 68 9.53 20.21 6.99
N THR A 69 9.78 19.47 8.05
CA THR A 69 10.77 19.85 9.07
C THR A 69 12.13 19.22 8.87
N ASP A 70 12.21 18.00 8.36
CA ASP A 70 13.48 17.33 8.06
C ASP A 70 13.31 16.26 6.97
N VAL A 71 14.41 15.96 6.28
CA VAL A 71 14.51 14.89 5.28
C VAL A 71 15.75 14.05 5.55
N ILE A 72 15.53 12.87 6.10
CA ILE A 72 16.55 11.86 6.39
C ILE A 72 16.60 10.89 5.21
N ILE A 73 17.79 10.54 4.73
CA ILE A 73 17.98 9.53 3.68
C ILE A 73 18.88 8.43 4.23
N THR A 74 18.56 7.17 3.93
CA THR A 74 19.34 6.02 4.42
C THR A 74 19.18 4.80 3.49
N THR A 75 20.07 3.83 3.67
CA THR A 75 19.97 2.49 3.09
C THR A 75 19.49 1.42 4.07
N GLU A 76 19.41 1.77 5.35
CA GLU A 76 19.10 0.83 6.43
C GLU A 76 17.62 0.97 6.83
N PRO A 77 16.80 -0.09 6.71
CA PRO A 77 15.39 -0.06 7.10
C PRO A 77 15.16 0.38 8.55
N GLU A 78 16.03 -0.03 9.47
CA GLU A 78 15.95 0.28 10.89
C GLU A 78 16.12 1.79 11.14
N GLU A 79 17.03 2.47 10.44
CA GLU A 79 17.17 3.93 10.55
C GLU A 79 15.95 4.65 9.94
N ALA A 80 15.45 4.15 8.82
CA ALA A 80 14.28 4.72 8.16
C ALA A 80 13.00 4.59 9.00
N PHE A 81 12.82 3.46 9.69
CA PHE A 81 11.59 3.14 10.41
C PHE A 81 11.62 3.53 11.89
N GLU A 82 12.76 3.99 12.41
CA GLU A 82 12.92 4.36 13.82
C GLU A 82 11.89 5.42 14.25
N GLY A 83 10.99 4.99 15.16
CA GLY A 83 9.92 5.82 15.70
C GLY A 83 8.95 6.39 14.65
N ALA A 84 8.87 5.78 13.46
CA ALA A 84 7.96 6.22 12.40
C ALA A 84 6.49 6.04 12.82
N ASP A 85 5.65 7.04 12.50
CA ASP A 85 4.20 7.01 12.72
C ASP A 85 3.46 6.44 11.50
N VAL A 86 4.01 6.67 10.31
CA VAL A 86 3.49 6.17 9.04
C VAL A 86 4.64 5.57 8.22
N ILE A 87 4.42 4.40 7.63
CA ILE A 87 5.38 3.75 6.73
C ILE A 87 4.69 3.42 5.41
N VAL A 88 5.24 3.91 4.31
CA VAL A 88 4.76 3.61 2.95
C VAL A 88 5.80 2.76 2.23
N LEU A 89 5.47 1.49 2.01
CA LEU A 89 6.37 0.53 1.36
C LEU A 89 6.13 0.52 -0.16
N VAL A 90 6.78 1.45 -0.87
CA VAL A 90 6.71 1.58 -2.33
C VAL A 90 7.78 0.75 -3.04
N GLY A 91 8.97 0.64 -2.43
CA GLY A 91 10.07 -0.15 -2.95
C GLY A 91 9.81 -1.65 -2.88
N GLY A 92 10.04 -2.33 -3.99
CA GLY A 92 9.99 -3.79 -4.11
C GLY A 92 10.75 -4.25 -5.35
N PHE A 93 10.92 -5.56 -5.50
CA PHE A 93 11.58 -6.12 -6.67
C PHE A 93 10.63 -6.05 -7.87
N PRO A 94 10.97 -5.31 -8.95
CA PRO A 94 10.09 -5.20 -10.10
C PRO A 94 10.06 -6.51 -10.90
N ARG A 95 8.91 -6.82 -11.50
CA ARG A 95 8.81 -7.96 -12.42
C ARG A 95 9.70 -7.72 -13.64
N LYS A 96 10.60 -8.68 -13.91
CA LYS A 96 11.46 -8.68 -15.09
C LYS A 96 10.88 -9.55 -16.20
N GLN A 97 11.27 -9.29 -17.45
CA GLN A 97 10.90 -10.14 -18.58
C GLN A 97 11.39 -11.58 -18.34
N GLY A 98 10.51 -12.57 -18.56
CA GLY A 98 10.79 -13.99 -18.35
C GLY A 98 10.63 -14.49 -16.90
N MET A 99 10.31 -13.61 -15.95
CA MET A 99 10.08 -13.99 -14.55
C MET A 99 8.68 -14.60 -14.36
N GLU A 100 8.63 -15.77 -13.72
CA GLU A 100 7.38 -16.41 -13.29
C GLU A 100 6.77 -15.67 -12.09
N ARG A 101 5.48 -15.92 -11.80
CA ARG A 101 4.81 -15.28 -10.66
C ARG A 101 5.45 -15.69 -9.33
N LYS A 102 5.77 -16.98 -9.17
CA LYS A 102 6.41 -17.52 -7.97
C LYS A 102 7.79 -16.90 -7.71
N ASP A 103 8.59 -16.66 -8.75
CA ASP A 103 9.88 -15.97 -8.63
C ASP A 103 9.74 -14.53 -8.11
N LEU A 104 8.73 -13.80 -8.61
CA LEU A 104 8.44 -12.44 -8.16
C LEU A 104 8.01 -12.42 -6.69
N ILE A 105 7.13 -13.35 -6.30
CA ILE A 105 6.70 -13.53 -4.91
C ILE A 105 7.93 -13.83 -4.05
N HIS A 106 8.77 -14.79 -4.44
CA HIS A 106 9.96 -15.16 -3.67
C HIS A 106 10.95 -14.01 -3.47
N ALA A 107 11.21 -13.22 -4.52
CA ALA A 107 12.10 -12.07 -4.43
C ALA A 107 11.56 -11.02 -3.44
N ASN A 108 10.27 -10.71 -3.52
CA ASN A 108 9.65 -9.73 -2.65
C ASN A 108 9.43 -10.24 -1.23
N THR A 109 9.11 -11.52 -1.02
CA THR A 109 8.96 -12.12 0.32
C THR A 109 10.21 -11.88 1.17
N LYS A 110 11.42 -12.01 0.61
CA LYS A 110 12.68 -11.72 1.33
C LYS A 110 12.79 -10.24 1.74
N ILE A 111 12.43 -9.34 0.84
CA ILE A 111 12.44 -7.88 1.09
C ILE A 111 11.45 -7.56 2.21
N PHE A 112 10.20 -8.01 2.09
CA PHE A 112 9.14 -7.69 3.04
C PHE A 112 9.29 -8.42 4.38
N THR A 113 10.01 -9.55 4.41
CA THR A 113 10.46 -10.16 5.68
C THR A 113 11.41 -9.22 6.42
N THR A 114 12.37 -8.63 5.70
CA THR A 114 13.33 -7.66 6.27
C THR A 114 12.61 -6.38 6.72
N MET A 115 11.71 -5.85 5.88
CA MET A 115 10.93 -4.66 6.23
C MET A 115 10.06 -4.91 7.48
N GLY A 116 9.38 -6.06 7.56
CA GLY A 116 8.56 -6.41 8.72
C GLY A 116 9.37 -6.50 10.01
N ARG A 117 10.57 -7.08 9.97
CA ARG A 117 11.48 -7.15 11.14
C ARG A 117 11.98 -5.79 11.60
N ALA A 118 12.35 -4.92 10.66
CA ALA A 118 12.74 -3.55 11.02
C ALA A 118 11.56 -2.79 11.64
N ILE A 119 10.34 -2.96 11.11
CA ILE A 119 9.12 -2.39 11.71
C ILE A 119 8.92 -2.92 13.14
N GLU A 120 9.04 -4.23 13.35
CA GLU A 120 8.93 -4.87 14.67
C GLU A 120 9.89 -4.26 15.69
N GLU A 121 11.13 -4.03 15.28
CA GLU A 121 12.21 -3.62 16.16
C GLU A 121 12.12 -2.15 16.54
N VAL A 122 11.93 -1.25 15.56
CA VAL A 122 12.20 0.18 15.75
C VAL A 122 10.99 1.10 15.55
N ALA A 123 9.91 0.64 14.90
CA ALA A 123 8.79 1.52 14.59
C ALA A 123 7.92 1.84 15.81
N SER A 124 7.16 2.93 15.74
CA SER A 124 6.17 3.28 16.76
C SER A 124 5.21 2.10 16.98
N PRO A 125 4.82 1.76 18.23
CA PRO A 125 3.85 0.69 18.50
C PRO A 125 2.50 0.86 17.77
N ASN A 126 2.16 2.09 17.39
CA ASN A 126 0.93 2.44 16.69
C ASN A 126 1.16 2.84 15.22
N VAL A 127 2.34 2.52 14.66
CA VAL A 127 2.69 2.84 13.27
C VAL A 127 1.61 2.35 12.30
N LYS A 128 1.28 3.15 11.29
CA LYS A 128 0.36 2.81 10.21
C LYS A 128 1.16 2.47 8.96
N VAL A 129 1.00 1.27 8.42
CA VAL A 129 1.80 0.73 7.32
C VAL A 129 0.92 0.55 6.09
N LEU A 130 1.29 1.20 4.99
CA LEU A 130 0.65 1.07 3.68
C LEU A 130 1.61 0.48 2.66
N VAL A 131 1.29 -0.71 2.16
CA VAL A 131 2.09 -1.42 1.16
C VAL A 131 1.58 -1.11 -0.24
N VAL A 132 2.48 -0.60 -1.07
CA VAL A 132 2.22 -0.24 -2.48
C VAL A 132 2.97 -1.17 -3.43
N ALA A 133 4.14 -1.68 -3.04
CA ALA A 133 4.95 -2.53 -3.90
C ALA A 133 4.27 -3.89 -4.16
N ASN A 134 4.30 -4.33 -5.41
CA ASN A 134 3.66 -5.58 -5.83
C ASN A 134 4.47 -6.84 -5.48
N PRO A 135 3.81 -7.97 -5.18
CA PRO A 135 2.35 -8.16 -5.01
C PRO A 135 1.85 -7.59 -3.68
N ALA A 136 1.05 -6.51 -3.72
CA ALA A 136 0.84 -5.64 -2.55
C ALA A 136 0.19 -6.37 -1.36
N ASN A 137 -0.87 -7.15 -1.60
CA ASN A 137 -1.56 -7.90 -0.57
C ASN A 137 -0.64 -8.91 0.13
N THR A 138 0.08 -9.71 -0.65
CA THR A 138 0.97 -10.76 -0.13
C THR A 138 2.20 -10.16 0.56
N ASN A 139 2.78 -9.09 0.01
CA ASN A 139 3.86 -8.33 0.64
C ASN A 139 3.42 -7.74 1.99
N CYS A 140 2.20 -7.20 2.06
CA CYS A 140 1.61 -6.72 3.30
C CYS A 140 1.43 -7.83 4.33
N LEU A 141 0.95 -9.01 3.92
CA LEU A 141 0.81 -10.16 4.80
C LEU A 141 2.17 -10.65 5.33
N VAL A 142 3.20 -10.69 4.47
CA VAL A 142 4.56 -11.07 4.88
C VAL A 142 5.13 -10.09 5.92
N ALA A 143 5.04 -8.79 5.66
CA ALA A 143 5.54 -7.78 6.60
C ALA A 143 4.78 -7.83 7.94
N LEU A 144 3.46 -7.96 7.89
CA LEU A 144 2.61 -8.12 9.07
C LEU A 144 3.03 -9.33 9.92
N ASN A 145 3.30 -10.48 9.29
CA ASN A 145 3.65 -11.71 9.99
C ASN A 145 5.02 -11.65 10.70
N GLU A 146 5.89 -10.71 10.30
CA GLU A 146 7.18 -10.48 10.95
C GLU A 146 7.14 -9.31 11.95
N ALA A 147 5.99 -8.63 12.10
CA ALA A 147 5.78 -7.45 12.96
C ALA A 147 4.68 -7.66 14.00
N SER A 148 4.86 -8.68 14.85
CA SER A 148 3.86 -9.15 15.81
C SER A 148 3.46 -8.14 16.90
N ARG A 149 4.34 -7.17 17.22
CA ARG A 149 4.09 -6.10 18.19
C ARG A 149 3.10 -5.07 17.66
N ILE A 150 2.99 -4.94 16.34
CA ILE A 150 2.14 -3.95 15.69
C ILE A 150 0.75 -4.57 15.45
N PRO A 151 -0.36 -3.89 15.82
CA PRO A 151 -1.70 -4.40 15.57
C PRO A 151 -1.92 -4.68 14.09
N SER A 152 -2.51 -5.84 13.76
CA SER A 152 -2.73 -6.24 12.36
C SER A 152 -3.59 -5.25 11.57
N LYS A 153 -4.52 -4.55 12.25
CA LYS A 153 -5.33 -3.48 11.68
C LYS A 153 -4.51 -2.29 11.16
N ASN A 154 -3.24 -2.16 11.54
CA ASN A 154 -2.38 -1.09 11.09
C ASN A 154 -1.63 -1.42 9.80
N PHE A 155 -1.79 -2.62 9.24
CA PHE A 155 -1.23 -2.98 7.94
C PHE A 155 -2.33 -2.98 6.88
N CYS A 156 -2.11 -2.23 5.81
CA CYS A 156 -2.99 -2.19 4.64
C CYS A 156 -2.16 -2.30 3.36
N ALA A 157 -2.74 -2.89 2.32
CA ALA A 157 -2.23 -2.83 0.96
C ALA A 157 -3.07 -1.87 0.10
N LEU A 158 -2.43 -1.21 -0.86
CA LEU A 158 -3.09 -0.21 -1.69
C LEU A 158 -3.91 -0.84 -2.82
N THR A 159 -5.24 -0.80 -2.68
CA THR A 159 -6.21 -1.02 -3.77
C THR A 159 -6.96 0.26 -4.15
N TYR A 160 -6.62 1.38 -3.53
CA TYR A 160 -7.31 2.66 -3.76
C TYR A 160 -7.09 3.22 -5.17
N LEU A 161 -5.98 2.87 -5.84
CA LEU A 161 -5.78 3.24 -7.24
C LEU A 161 -6.80 2.53 -8.15
N ASP A 162 -7.08 1.26 -7.89
CA ASP A 162 -8.09 0.51 -8.62
C ASP A 162 -9.49 1.08 -8.35
N HIS A 163 -9.77 1.44 -7.10
CA HIS A 163 -11.01 2.13 -6.71
C HIS A 163 -11.18 3.43 -7.51
N GLN A 164 -10.14 4.26 -7.60
CA GLN A 164 -10.19 5.51 -8.38
C GLN A 164 -10.34 5.27 -9.88
N ARG A 165 -9.71 4.23 -10.43
CA ARG A 165 -9.86 3.84 -11.84
C ARG A 165 -11.29 3.42 -12.15
N ALA A 166 -11.87 2.54 -11.33
CA ALA A 166 -13.25 2.10 -11.41
C ALA A 166 -14.22 3.29 -11.33
N LYS A 167 -14.04 4.15 -10.32
CA LYS A 167 -14.78 5.40 -10.15
C LYS A 167 -14.73 6.30 -11.39
N ALA A 168 -13.55 6.45 -11.99
CA ALA A 168 -13.38 7.24 -13.20
C ALA A 168 -14.08 6.63 -14.42
N GLN A 169 -14.07 5.30 -14.59
CA GLN A 169 -14.75 4.64 -15.71
C GLN A 169 -16.27 4.79 -15.62
N VAL A 170 -16.84 4.63 -14.42
CA VAL A 170 -18.29 4.88 -14.20
C VAL A 170 -18.63 6.34 -14.50
N ALA A 171 -17.82 7.28 -14.01
CA ALA A 171 -18.04 8.70 -14.27
C ALA A 171 -18.05 9.03 -15.77
N ILE A 172 -17.12 8.47 -16.53
CA ILE A 172 -17.07 8.60 -17.99
C ILE A 172 -18.29 7.97 -18.64
N ARG A 173 -18.67 6.75 -18.25
CA ARG A 173 -19.81 6.02 -18.85
C ARG A 173 -21.14 6.75 -18.64
N LEU A 174 -21.34 7.32 -17.46
CA LEU A 174 -22.58 8.02 -17.07
C LEU A 174 -22.57 9.53 -17.36
N GLY A 175 -21.44 10.10 -17.81
CA GLY A 175 -21.33 11.53 -18.08
C GLY A 175 -21.42 12.41 -16.83
N VAL A 176 -20.98 11.90 -15.68
CA VAL A 176 -21.00 12.61 -14.39
C VAL A 176 -19.60 12.92 -13.91
N ARG A 177 -19.47 13.76 -12.88
CA ARG A 177 -18.16 14.05 -12.29
C ARG A 177 -17.70 12.89 -11.40
N PRO A 178 -16.40 12.57 -11.34
CA PRO A 178 -15.90 11.51 -10.48
C PRO A 178 -16.33 11.66 -9.01
N ASN A 179 -16.35 12.87 -8.45
CA ASN A 179 -16.75 13.09 -7.05
C ASN A 179 -18.21 12.71 -6.74
N GLN A 180 -19.07 12.59 -7.75
CA GLN A 180 -20.47 12.15 -7.63
C GLN A 180 -20.60 10.63 -7.54
N VAL A 181 -19.62 9.87 -8.02
CA VAL A 181 -19.62 8.41 -7.95
C VAL A 181 -19.18 7.97 -6.54
N LYS A 182 -20.05 7.23 -5.86
CA LYS A 182 -19.88 6.79 -4.47
C LYS A 182 -19.87 5.27 -4.36
N ASN A 183 -19.23 4.77 -3.31
CA ASN A 183 -19.27 3.38 -2.86
C ASN A 183 -18.89 2.33 -3.92
N VAL A 184 -17.91 2.67 -4.74
CA VAL A 184 -17.21 1.70 -5.59
C VAL A 184 -16.41 0.76 -4.69
N SER A 185 -16.52 -0.54 -4.92
CA SER A 185 -15.82 -1.56 -4.15
C SER A 185 -14.83 -2.30 -5.04
N ILE A 186 -13.57 -2.39 -4.63
CA ILE A 186 -12.61 -3.33 -5.19
C ILE A 186 -12.49 -4.48 -4.21
N TRP A 187 -12.83 -5.67 -4.65
CA TRP A 187 -12.73 -6.89 -3.85
C TRP A 187 -11.48 -7.68 -4.23
N GLY A 188 -10.78 -8.21 -3.22
CA GLY A 188 -9.70 -9.18 -3.41
C GLY A 188 -8.30 -8.63 -3.52
N ASN A 189 -7.53 -9.19 -4.44
CA ASN A 189 -6.12 -8.91 -4.66
C ASN A 189 -5.91 -7.63 -5.47
N HIS A 190 -4.81 -6.91 -5.27
CA HIS A 190 -4.32 -5.92 -6.23
C HIS A 190 -3.67 -6.64 -7.43
N SER A 191 -4.51 -7.22 -8.28
CA SER A 191 -4.08 -8.01 -9.45
C SER A 191 -5.15 -7.99 -10.56
N ASN A 192 -4.96 -8.80 -11.60
CA ASN A 192 -5.96 -8.98 -12.64
C ASN A 192 -7.15 -9.86 -12.20
N THR A 193 -7.13 -10.45 -11.00
CA THR A 193 -8.30 -11.17 -10.45
C THR A 193 -9.21 -10.28 -9.63
N GLN A 194 -8.79 -9.03 -9.34
CA GLN A 194 -9.60 -8.07 -8.59
C GLN A 194 -11.02 -7.99 -9.17
N TYR A 195 -12.00 -7.77 -8.30
CA TYR A 195 -13.38 -7.55 -8.73
C TYR A 195 -13.81 -6.11 -8.45
N PRO A 196 -13.85 -5.24 -9.47
CA PRO A 196 -14.46 -3.93 -9.39
C PRO A 196 -15.98 -4.07 -9.39
N ASP A 197 -16.60 -3.73 -8.28
CA ASP A 197 -18.02 -3.83 -8.03
C ASP A 197 -18.61 -2.44 -7.79
N VAL A 198 -19.56 -2.08 -8.64
CA VAL A 198 -20.28 -0.82 -8.60
C VAL A 198 -21.78 -1.03 -8.45
N LEU A 199 -22.24 -2.28 -8.46
CA LEU A 199 -23.66 -2.63 -8.49
C LEU A 199 -24.20 -2.94 -7.10
N THR A 200 -23.37 -3.50 -6.22
CA THR A 200 -23.80 -3.93 -4.87
C THR A 200 -24.19 -2.74 -3.98
N ASP A 201 -23.38 -1.69 -3.97
CA ASP A 201 -23.56 -0.54 -3.05
C ASP A 201 -23.24 0.81 -3.71
N GLY A 202 -22.85 0.80 -4.98
CA GLY A 202 -22.45 2.00 -5.69
C GLY A 202 -23.64 2.87 -6.08
N TYR A 203 -23.49 4.19 -5.97
CA TYR A 203 -24.52 5.16 -6.34
C TYR A 203 -23.92 6.47 -6.88
N ILE A 204 -24.75 7.26 -7.56
CA ILE A 204 -24.42 8.61 -8.01
C ILE A 204 -25.14 9.61 -7.10
N SER A 205 -24.37 10.49 -6.48
CA SER A 205 -24.87 11.61 -5.69
C SER A 205 -24.91 12.87 -6.55
N PHE A 206 -26.10 13.31 -6.92
CA PHE A 206 -26.32 14.48 -7.77
C PHE A 206 -26.30 15.77 -6.94
N ASP A 207 -25.93 16.88 -7.57
CA ASP A 207 -25.94 18.21 -6.93
C ASP A 207 -27.34 18.67 -6.53
N SER A 208 -28.39 18.04 -7.09
CA SER A 208 -29.79 18.20 -6.68
C SER A 208 -30.10 17.61 -5.29
N GLY A 209 -29.17 16.83 -4.71
CA GLY A 209 -29.37 16.10 -3.46
C GLY A 209 -30.01 14.72 -3.63
N GLU A 210 -30.17 14.25 -4.86
CA GLU A 210 -30.66 12.91 -5.17
C GLU A 210 -29.51 11.90 -5.24
N ASP A 211 -29.68 10.76 -4.57
CA ASP A 211 -28.76 9.62 -4.67
C ASP A 211 -29.44 8.49 -5.46
N ILE A 212 -28.88 8.13 -6.61
CA ILE A 212 -29.43 7.07 -7.47
C ILE A 212 -28.44 5.89 -7.53
N PRO A 213 -28.85 4.65 -7.20
CA PRO A 213 -28.01 3.48 -7.32
C PRO A 213 -27.48 3.29 -8.75
N ILE A 214 -26.21 2.94 -8.88
CA ILE A 214 -25.59 2.65 -10.19
C ILE A 214 -26.29 1.45 -10.82
N SER A 215 -26.74 0.47 -10.03
CA SER A 215 -27.55 -0.66 -10.51
C SER A 215 -28.86 -0.24 -11.18
N THR A 216 -29.49 0.85 -10.72
CA THR A 216 -30.66 1.44 -11.38
C THR A 216 -30.29 2.14 -12.68
N LEU A 217 -29.23 2.95 -12.67
CA LEU A 217 -28.78 3.70 -13.85
C LEU A 217 -28.25 2.78 -14.97
N MET A 218 -27.68 1.64 -14.60
CA MET A 218 -27.05 0.67 -15.50
C MET A 218 -27.93 -0.58 -15.75
N ALA A 219 -29.20 -0.56 -15.36
CA ALA A 219 -30.10 -1.71 -15.47
C ALA A 219 -30.22 -2.27 -16.90
N ASN A 220 -30.06 -1.41 -17.92
CA ASN A 220 -30.10 -1.78 -19.34
C ASN A 220 -28.70 -2.01 -19.96
N ASP A 221 -27.63 -1.96 -19.16
CA ASP A 221 -26.23 -2.00 -19.61
C ASP A 221 -25.39 -2.94 -18.71
N LEU A 222 -26.03 -4.04 -18.29
CA LEU A 222 -25.42 -5.01 -17.38
C LEU A 222 -24.22 -5.73 -17.99
N GLU A 223 -24.21 -5.93 -19.31
CA GLU A 223 -23.09 -6.52 -20.05
C GLU A 223 -21.82 -5.66 -19.84
N TRP A 224 -21.95 -4.34 -20.00
CA TRP A 224 -20.83 -3.45 -19.77
C TRP A 224 -20.35 -3.50 -18.32
N THR A 225 -21.27 -3.45 -17.34
CA THR A 225 -20.87 -3.45 -15.91
C THR A 225 -20.23 -4.75 -15.46
N ASN A 226 -20.66 -5.89 -16.00
CA ASN A 226 -20.21 -7.21 -15.53
C ASN A 226 -18.98 -7.74 -16.29
N ASP A 227 -18.70 -7.25 -17.50
CA ASP A 227 -17.58 -7.72 -18.32
C ASP A 227 -16.64 -6.57 -18.73
N ASP A 228 -17.06 -5.70 -19.66
CA ASP A 228 -16.21 -4.64 -20.22
C ASP A 228 -15.58 -3.77 -19.14
N PHE A 229 -16.38 -3.28 -18.20
CA PHE A 229 -15.94 -2.46 -17.08
C PHE A 229 -14.87 -3.15 -16.24
N VAL A 230 -15.11 -4.42 -15.89
CA VAL A 230 -14.18 -5.23 -15.11
C VAL A 230 -12.85 -5.37 -15.85
N GLN A 231 -12.90 -5.70 -17.15
CA GLN A 231 -11.71 -5.82 -17.99
C GLN A 231 -10.96 -4.49 -18.14
N ILE A 232 -11.66 -3.37 -18.31
CA ILE A 232 -11.04 -2.04 -18.43
C ILE A 232 -10.27 -1.71 -17.16
N VAL A 233 -10.85 -1.94 -15.98
CA VAL A 233 -10.21 -1.62 -14.70
C VAL A 233 -9.01 -2.55 -14.45
N GLN A 234 -9.18 -3.87 -14.60
CA GLN A 234 -8.11 -4.87 -14.44
C GLN A 234 -6.90 -4.57 -15.34
N ASN A 235 -7.14 -4.17 -16.60
CA ASN A 235 -6.07 -3.92 -17.56
C ASN A 235 -5.59 -2.46 -17.60
N ARG A 236 -6.11 -1.58 -16.73
CA ARG A 236 -5.85 -0.14 -16.83
C ARG A 236 -4.38 0.22 -16.66
N GLY A 237 -3.67 -0.45 -15.75
CA GLY A 237 -2.23 -0.24 -15.54
C GLY A 237 -1.40 -0.59 -16.78
N LYS A 238 -1.73 -1.72 -17.43
CA LYS A 238 -1.09 -2.16 -18.67
C LYS A 238 -1.30 -1.14 -19.79
N HIS A 239 -2.54 -0.68 -19.97
CA HIS A 239 -2.85 0.30 -21.01
C HIS A 239 -2.13 1.65 -20.81
N VAL A 240 -1.98 2.11 -19.56
CA VAL A 240 -1.18 3.32 -19.29
C VAL A 240 0.29 3.12 -19.68
N ILE A 241 0.87 1.95 -19.41
CA ILE A 241 2.24 1.63 -19.81
C ILE A 241 2.38 1.60 -21.33
N GLU A 242 1.44 0.98 -22.03
CA GLU A 242 1.44 0.91 -23.51
C GLU A 242 1.43 2.31 -24.15
N VAL A 243 0.62 3.24 -23.61
CA VAL A 243 0.47 4.59 -24.19
C VAL A 243 1.60 5.53 -23.75
N ARG A 244 1.99 5.51 -22.48
CA ARG A 244 2.97 6.45 -21.91
C ARG A 244 4.42 5.97 -22.01
N GLY A 245 4.64 4.67 -22.22
CA GLY A 245 5.95 4.02 -22.14
C GLY A 245 6.50 3.86 -20.73
N ASN A 246 5.74 4.24 -19.70
CA ASN A 246 6.16 4.23 -18.29
C ASN A 246 4.98 3.85 -17.38
N SER A 247 5.30 3.35 -16.17
CA SER A 247 4.29 3.03 -15.15
C SER A 247 3.47 4.25 -14.73
N SER A 248 2.25 4.03 -14.25
CA SER A 248 1.29 5.07 -13.84
C SER A 248 1.64 5.73 -12.48
N ALA A 249 2.88 6.22 -12.35
CA ALA A 249 3.45 6.74 -11.11
C ALA A 249 2.64 7.91 -10.51
N LEU A 250 2.20 8.86 -11.35
CA LEU A 250 1.39 10.00 -10.91
C LEU A 250 0.10 9.54 -10.22
N SER A 251 -0.70 8.70 -10.87
CA SER A 251 -1.95 8.23 -10.29
C SER A 251 -1.73 7.32 -9.09
N ALA A 252 -0.64 6.54 -9.06
CA ALA A 252 -0.32 5.69 -7.91
C ALA A 252 0.07 6.52 -6.67
N ALA A 253 0.87 7.57 -6.84
CA ALA A 253 1.22 8.51 -5.79
C ALA A 253 -0.02 9.25 -5.27
N GLN A 254 -0.88 9.75 -6.16
CA GLN A 254 -2.14 10.39 -5.78
C GLN A 254 -3.05 9.44 -4.98
N ALA A 255 -3.25 8.21 -5.47
CA ALA A 255 -4.07 7.22 -4.77
C ALA A 255 -3.48 6.84 -3.39
N THR A 256 -2.15 6.81 -3.26
CA THR A 256 -1.49 6.57 -1.98
C THR A 256 -1.75 7.72 -1.01
N ALA A 257 -1.57 8.97 -1.47
CA ALA A 257 -1.83 10.16 -0.67
C ALA A 257 -3.30 10.26 -0.24
N ASP A 258 -4.25 10.05 -1.15
CA ASP A 258 -5.67 10.10 -0.85
C ASP A 258 -6.12 8.99 0.11
N CYS A 259 -5.56 7.78 -0.04
CA CYS A 259 -5.80 6.67 0.87
C CYS A 259 -5.31 7.00 2.29
N LEU A 260 -4.08 7.52 2.42
CA LEU A 260 -3.53 7.95 3.71
C LEU A 260 -4.34 9.09 4.32
N ALA A 261 -4.71 10.10 3.54
CA ALA A 261 -5.49 11.23 4.02
C ALA A 261 -6.87 10.75 4.54
N THR A 262 -7.55 9.91 3.77
CA THR A 262 -8.86 9.34 4.15
C THR A 262 -8.75 8.45 5.38
N TRP A 263 -7.74 7.58 5.44
CA TRP A 263 -7.57 6.67 6.54
C TRP A 263 -7.19 7.39 7.84
N LEU A 264 -6.23 8.31 7.77
CA LEU A 264 -5.56 8.86 8.95
C LEU A 264 -6.14 10.19 9.44
N VAL A 265 -6.76 10.97 8.56
CA VAL A 265 -7.10 12.37 8.85
C VAL A 265 -8.58 12.67 8.59
N THR A 266 -9.05 12.52 7.36
CA THR A 266 -10.36 13.04 6.95
C THR A 266 -11.50 12.08 7.25
N GLY A 267 -11.22 10.77 7.30
CA GLY A 267 -12.25 9.74 7.41
C GLY A 267 -13.13 9.65 6.16
N THR A 268 -14.06 8.69 6.16
CA THR A 268 -15.13 8.66 5.17
C THR A 268 -16.35 9.40 5.70
N LYS A 269 -17.16 9.96 4.79
CA LYS A 269 -18.48 10.47 5.17
C LYS A 269 -19.37 9.30 5.59
N ARG A 270 -20.39 9.58 6.42
CA ARG A 270 -21.32 8.56 6.92
C ARG A 270 -21.93 7.77 5.75
N GLY A 271 -21.75 6.45 5.77
CA GLY A 271 -22.24 5.53 4.74
C GLY A 271 -21.42 5.48 3.45
N GLU A 272 -20.43 6.37 3.29
CA GLU A 272 -19.47 6.32 2.19
C GLU A 272 -18.31 5.38 2.52
N THR A 273 -17.82 4.66 1.51
CA THR A 273 -16.71 3.70 1.63
C THR A 273 -15.58 3.98 0.65
N ILE A 274 -14.38 3.54 1.03
CA ILE A 274 -13.22 3.39 0.16
C ILE A 274 -12.77 1.93 0.12
N SER A 275 -12.07 1.52 -0.92
CA SER A 275 -11.50 0.17 -0.97
C SER A 275 -10.13 0.13 -0.32
N MET A 276 -9.97 -0.78 0.64
CA MET A 276 -8.70 -1.01 1.35
C MET A 276 -8.45 -2.52 1.45
N ALA A 277 -7.24 -2.96 1.10
CA ALA A 277 -6.80 -4.32 1.35
C ALA A 277 -6.29 -4.46 2.78
N VAL A 278 -7.03 -5.20 3.61
CA VAL A 278 -6.86 -5.27 5.05
C VAL A 278 -6.77 -6.71 5.52
N TYR A 279 -6.16 -6.94 6.69
CA TYR A 279 -6.08 -8.27 7.27
C TYR A 279 -7.47 -8.78 7.70
N ASN A 280 -7.90 -9.90 7.12
CA ASN A 280 -9.19 -10.52 7.39
C ASN A 280 -9.06 -11.57 8.51
N ASP A 281 -9.31 -11.18 9.75
CA ASP A 281 -9.38 -12.07 10.92
C ASP A 281 -10.80 -12.58 11.23
N LYS A 282 -11.82 -11.89 10.70
CA LYS A 282 -13.24 -12.19 11.00
C LYS A 282 -13.90 -13.12 9.99
N GLY A 283 -13.35 -13.25 8.79
CA GLY A 283 -13.96 -14.03 7.71
C GLY A 283 -15.10 -13.27 7.03
N TYR A 284 -14.91 -11.96 6.81
CA TYR A 284 -15.92 -11.11 6.18
C TYR A 284 -16.34 -11.68 4.83
N TYR A 285 -17.64 -11.69 4.55
CA TYR A 285 -18.22 -12.16 3.28
C TYR A 285 -17.84 -13.60 2.91
N GLY A 286 -17.53 -14.45 3.89
CA GLY A 286 -17.14 -15.85 3.66
C GLY A 286 -15.70 -16.03 3.18
N VAL A 287 -14.95 -14.94 2.96
CA VAL A 287 -13.53 -14.99 2.59
C VAL A 287 -12.71 -15.62 3.70
N LYS A 288 -11.81 -16.55 3.37
CA LYS A 288 -10.94 -17.23 4.34
C LYS A 288 -10.14 -16.25 5.18
N LYS A 289 -10.08 -16.56 6.47
CA LYS A 289 -9.30 -15.81 7.46
C LYS A 289 -7.79 -15.90 7.18
N GLY A 290 -7.06 -14.87 7.60
CA GLY A 290 -5.61 -14.81 7.50
C GLY A 290 -5.10 -14.44 6.11
N LEU A 291 -5.89 -13.68 5.36
CA LEU A 291 -5.51 -13.06 4.08
C LEU A 291 -5.56 -11.55 4.25
N VAL A 292 -4.71 -10.84 3.50
CA VAL A 292 -4.90 -9.41 3.24
C VAL A 292 -5.76 -9.29 1.99
N PHE A 293 -6.99 -8.82 2.15
CA PHE A 293 -8.01 -8.83 1.10
C PHE A 293 -8.72 -7.48 1.03
N SER A 294 -8.99 -6.99 -0.18
CA SER A 294 -9.66 -5.71 -0.40
C SER A 294 -11.15 -5.78 -0.11
N PHE A 295 -11.62 -4.87 0.73
CA PHE A 295 -13.03 -4.73 1.11
C PHE A 295 -13.47 -3.26 1.02
N PRO A 296 -14.78 -2.97 0.88
CA PRO A 296 -15.31 -1.65 1.17
C PRO A 296 -15.15 -1.35 2.66
N CYS A 297 -14.45 -0.26 2.97
CA CYS A 297 -14.15 0.16 4.33
C CYS A 297 -14.65 1.59 4.57
N GLU A 298 -15.20 1.82 5.75
CA GLU A 298 -15.38 3.14 6.34
C GLU A 298 -14.13 3.51 7.13
N CYS A 299 -13.69 4.76 7.09
CA CYS A 299 -12.54 5.25 7.85
C CYS A 299 -13.00 6.27 8.89
N ARG A 300 -12.54 6.13 10.13
CA ARG A 300 -12.82 7.08 11.20
C ARG A 300 -11.71 7.04 12.25
N ASP A 301 -11.26 8.22 12.67
CA ASP A 301 -10.28 8.39 13.75
C ASP A 301 -8.98 7.59 13.57
N GLY A 302 -8.47 7.47 12.34
CA GLY A 302 -7.24 6.71 12.04
C GLY A 302 -7.43 5.19 11.97
N ASP A 303 -8.66 4.71 12.08
CA ASP A 303 -9.02 3.29 11.95
C ASP A 303 -9.94 3.06 10.75
N TRP A 304 -10.01 1.81 10.30
CA TRP A 304 -10.90 1.36 9.24
C TRP A 304 -11.87 0.30 9.77
N PHE A 305 -13.04 0.21 9.13
CA PHE A 305 -14.09 -0.74 9.44
C PHE A 305 -14.65 -1.28 8.14
N VAL A 306 -14.57 -2.60 7.92
CA VAL A 306 -15.22 -3.24 6.77
C VAL A 306 -16.72 -2.98 6.87
N LYS A 307 -17.30 -2.39 5.82
CA LYS A 307 -18.75 -2.26 5.71
C LYS A 307 -19.33 -3.67 5.63
N THR A 308 -20.28 -3.98 6.50
CA THR A 308 -20.94 -5.29 6.58
C THR A 308 -22.39 -5.20 6.13
N GLY A 309 -23.03 -6.35 5.85
CA GLY A 309 -24.46 -6.40 5.52
C GLY A 309 -24.79 -6.06 4.07
N LEU A 310 -23.79 -6.08 3.19
CA LEU A 310 -24.01 -5.99 1.75
C LEU A 310 -24.53 -7.34 1.22
N GLU A 311 -25.56 -7.30 0.38
CA GLU A 311 -26.10 -8.48 -0.30
C GLU A 311 -25.35 -8.67 -1.63
N LEU A 312 -24.49 -9.69 -1.67
CA LEU A 312 -23.70 -10.00 -2.85
C LEU A 312 -24.50 -10.91 -3.80
N SER A 313 -24.46 -10.61 -5.09
CA SER A 313 -25.01 -11.49 -6.13
C SER A 313 -24.17 -12.76 -6.29
N ASP A 314 -24.75 -13.79 -6.92
CA ASP A 314 -24.02 -15.04 -7.23
C ASP A 314 -22.74 -14.77 -8.05
N LEU A 315 -22.81 -13.84 -9.02
CA LEU A 315 -21.66 -13.42 -9.81
C LEU A 315 -20.58 -12.77 -8.92
N ALA A 316 -20.97 -11.88 -8.01
CA ALA A 316 -20.02 -11.25 -7.10
C ALA A 316 -19.33 -12.30 -6.22
N MET A 317 -20.10 -13.23 -5.65
CA MET A 317 -19.56 -14.34 -4.86
C MET A 317 -18.58 -15.22 -5.65
N GLU A 318 -18.88 -15.54 -6.91
CA GLU A 318 -17.98 -16.27 -7.81
C GLU A 318 -16.66 -15.49 -8.02
N LYS A 319 -16.74 -14.19 -8.31
CA LYS A 319 -15.55 -13.35 -8.52
C LYS A 319 -14.70 -13.22 -7.25
N LEU A 320 -15.32 -13.10 -6.08
CA LEU A 320 -14.64 -13.12 -4.79
C LEU A 320 -13.86 -14.44 -4.60
N GLN A 321 -14.45 -15.58 -4.98
CA GLN A 321 -13.79 -16.87 -4.85
C GLN A 321 -12.54 -16.99 -5.74
N VAL A 322 -12.60 -16.45 -6.96
CA VAL A 322 -11.47 -16.43 -7.90
C VAL A 322 -10.28 -15.67 -7.30
N THR A 323 -10.51 -14.45 -6.82
CA THR A 323 -9.44 -13.62 -6.26
C THR A 323 -8.95 -14.10 -4.89
N GLU A 324 -9.83 -14.70 -4.09
CA GLU A 324 -9.44 -15.38 -2.85
C GLU A 324 -8.50 -16.57 -3.11
N ASN A 325 -8.79 -17.40 -4.12
CA ASN A 325 -7.95 -18.53 -4.46
C ASN A 325 -6.55 -18.10 -4.89
N GLU A 326 -6.44 -17.04 -5.70
CA GLU A 326 -5.14 -16.46 -6.04
C GLU A 326 -4.37 -16.02 -4.78
N LEU A 327 -5.01 -15.30 -3.85
CA LEU A 327 -4.37 -14.86 -2.60
C LEU A 327 -3.93 -16.03 -1.70
N LYS A 328 -4.69 -17.13 -1.70
CA LYS A 328 -4.32 -18.35 -0.96
C LYS A 328 -3.06 -18.98 -1.54
N GLU A 329 -2.98 -19.10 -2.86
CA GLU A 329 -1.81 -19.64 -3.56
C GLU A 329 -0.57 -18.77 -3.31
N GLU A 330 -0.69 -17.44 -3.42
CA GLU A 330 0.43 -16.53 -3.16
C GLU A 330 0.94 -16.60 -1.71
N ARG A 331 0.01 -16.71 -0.76
CA ARG A 331 0.37 -16.89 0.65
C ARG A 331 1.10 -18.21 0.87
N GLU A 332 0.64 -19.30 0.27
CA GLU A 332 1.26 -20.61 0.40
C GLU A 332 2.69 -20.61 -0.15
N ASP A 333 2.91 -20.00 -1.32
CA ASP A 333 4.25 -19.81 -1.90
C ASP A 333 5.17 -18.98 -0.98
N ALA A 334 4.66 -17.88 -0.42
CA ALA A 334 5.44 -17.04 0.49
C ALA A 334 5.78 -17.76 1.80
N GLU A 335 4.82 -18.48 2.40
CA GLU A 335 5.03 -19.26 3.62
C GLU A 335 6.02 -20.41 3.41
N GLU A 336 5.95 -21.09 2.26
CA GLU A 336 6.88 -22.16 1.90
C GLU A 336 8.32 -21.64 1.91
N LEU A 337 8.56 -20.49 1.27
CA LEU A 337 9.88 -19.86 1.24
C LEU A 337 10.37 -19.45 2.63
N ILE A 338 9.51 -18.87 3.47
CA ILE A 338 9.87 -18.47 4.84
C ILE A 338 10.26 -19.70 5.65
N LYS A 339 9.49 -20.79 5.58
CA LYS A 339 9.79 -22.07 6.26
C LYS A 339 11.13 -22.64 5.80
N GLN A 340 11.38 -22.69 4.49
CA GLN A 340 12.65 -23.17 3.93
C GLN A 340 13.84 -22.33 4.39
N THR A 341 13.68 -21.01 4.45
CA THR A 341 14.74 -20.07 4.88
C THR A 341 15.05 -20.24 6.37
N ARG A 342 14.03 -20.35 7.24
CA ARG A 342 14.20 -20.59 8.68
C ARG A 342 14.85 -21.95 8.97
N PHE A 343 14.48 -22.99 8.23
CA PHE A 343 15.09 -24.32 8.37
C PHE A 343 16.59 -24.29 8.01
N ARG A 344 16.95 -23.62 6.90
CA ARG A 344 18.35 -23.44 6.49
C ARG A 344 19.16 -22.66 7.52
N SER A 345 18.62 -21.59 8.11
CA SER A 345 19.34 -20.85 9.16
C SER A 345 19.60 -21.72 10.39
N MET A 346 18.63 -22.54 10.81
CA MET A 346 18.80 -23.46 11.95
C MET A 346 19.84 -24.55 11.67
N SER A 347 19.88 -25.12 10.46
CA SER A 347 20.89 -26.11 10.11
C SER A 347 22.29 -25.51 10.00
N THR A 348 22.44 -24.28 9.50
CA THR A 348 23.74 -23.59 9.46
C THR A 348 24.26 -23.21 10.85
N VAL A 349 23.39 -22.80 11.78
CA VAL A 349 23.78 -22.52 13.18
C VAL A 349 24.25 -23.80 13.88
N SER A 350 23.59 -24.93 13.63
CA SER A 350 24.01 -26.25 14.14
C SER A 350 25.39 -26.69 13.63
N THR A 351 25.72 -26.38 12.36
CA THR A 351 27.07 -26.65 11.82
C THR A 351 28.13 -25.65 12.29
N ALA A 352 27.75 -24.38 12.53
CA ALA A 352 28.67 -23.35 12.99
C ALA A 352 29.03 -23.49 14.48
N SER A 353 28.15 -24.06 15.32
CA SER A 353 28.48 -24.36 16.72
C SER A 353 29.52 -25.48 16.88
N LEU A 354 29.85 -26.22 15.80
CA LEU A 354 30.92 -27.21 15.74
C LEU A 354 32.24 -26.65 15.18
N ALA A 355 32.24 -25.39 14.72
CA ALA A 355 33.40 -24.74 14.09
C ALA A 355 33.55 -23.30 14.61
N SER A 356 33.92 -23.13 15.88
CA SER A 356 34.51 -21.87 16.33
C SER A 356 35.70 -22.10 17.27
N SER A 357 36.89 -22.13 16.67
CA SER A 357 38.12 -21.67 17.29
C SER A 357 38.86 -20.76 16.29
N THR A 358 39.29 -19.60 16.80
CA THR A 358 40.22 -18.62 16.22
C THR A 358 39.79 -17.80 14.99
N SER A 359 39.50 -16.50 15.17
CA SER A 359 40.44 -15.39 14.93
C SER A 359 39.68 -14.06 14.78
N GLU A 360 40.09 -13.06 15.55
CA GLU A 360 39.66 -11.68 15.44
C GLU A 360 40.38 -10.99 14.28
N MET A 361 39.64 -10.25 13.45
CA MET A 361 40.20 -9.21 12.59
C MET A 361 39.26 -8.02 12.57
N GLU A 362 39.74 -6.91 13.14
CA GLU A 362 39.13 -5.59 13.07
C GLU A 362 38.99 -5.12 11.61
N LEU A 363 37.80 -4.65 11.25
CA LEU A 363 37.55 -3.90 10.02
C LEU A 363 37.04 -2.51 10.39
N SER A 364 37.80 -1.50 9.99
CA SER A 364 37.54 -0.08 10.20
C SER A 364 36.32 0.40 9.42
N VAL A 365 35.40 1.08 10.11
CA VAL A 365 34.20 1.72 9.57
C VAL A 365 34.54 3.13 9.04
N PRO A 366 34.11 3.55 7.83
CA PRO A 366 34.27 4.92 7.36
C PRO A 366 33.25 5.88 8.02
N PRO A 367 33.54 7.19 8.08
CA PRO A 367 32.85 8.11 9.00
C PRO A 367 31.39 8.40 8.60
N ARG A 368 30.55 8.53 9.63
CA ARG A 368 29.17 9.02 9.58
C ARG A 368 29.06 10.29 8.75
N VAL A 369 28.16 10.29 7.76
CA VAL A 369 27.69 11.52 7.11
C VAL A 369 26.95 12.33 8.19
N LEU A 370 27.47 13.52 8.47
CA LEU A 370 26.88 14.47 9.41
C LEU A 370 25.46 14.83 8.98
N THR A 371 24.48 14.34 9.73
CA THR A 371 23.10 14.80 9.71
C THR A 371 23.04 16.19 10.34
N SER A 372 23.19 17.23 9.52
CA SER A 372 22.71 18.55 9.90
C SER A 372 21.19 18.53 9.73
N ARG A 373 20.49 18.60 10.86
CA ARG A 373 19.05 18.91 10.89
C ARG A 373 18.85 20.28 10.22
N ILE A 374 17.80 20.38 9.42
CA ILE A 374 17.39 21.61 8.74
C ILE A 374 17.00 22.69 9.75
#